data_AF-A0A5C7S0X5-F1
#
_entry.id   AF-A0A5C7S0X5-F1
#
_cell.length_a   1.000
_cell.length_b   1.000
_cell.length_c   1.000
_cell.angle_alpha   90.00
_cell.angle_beta   90.00
_cell.angle_gamma   90.00
#
_symmetry.space_group_name_H-M   'P 1'
#
loop_
_entity.id
_entity.type
_entity.pdbx_description
1 polymer ?
#
loop_
_entity_poly.entity_id
_entity_poly.type
_entity_poly.pdbx_seq_one_letter_code
_entity_poly.pdbx_strand_id
1 'polypeptide(L)'
;MTQDGDLLDEDIASLESPPLAARSSDYSFSQSKLILAQKIYKDHPMGFYSACRFYVQQKLLVPDWKSCGYQARKNPERAKRMEWEHVVPAWAFGHQLKCWQQGGRANCRDHSVQFRQMEADMHNLVPAIGELNGDRSNLPYAMVNGEPRAYGAKVNMEIDFKTRTAEPPDNVYGDIARIHFYMRDRYKLVLSSQQLQLFTAWNNLDPVDAWEQKRNELIRQAQGNDNPYVTHYQRLDNKQVEAVERDWIDALYLLIFNQRSSLPYFVFALATILYLGYLKYRRTRGNRQKTTKLNTKPKANKTTTTKKTS
;
A
#
# COMPACT_ATOMS: atom_id res chain seq x y z
N MET A 1 -20.67 2.40 -14.26
CA MET A 1 -19.66 1.78 -13.38
C MET A 1 -18.88 0.80 -14.22
N THR A 2 -17.55 0.92 -14.26
CA THR A 2 -16.71 -0.15 -14.80
C THR A 2 -16.84 -1.39 -13.90
N GLN A 3 -16.48 -2.56 -14.41
CA GLN A 3 -16.56 -3.83 -13.68
C GLN A 3 -15.80 -3.83 -12.35
N ASP A 4 -14.89 -2.87 -12.17
CA ASP A 4 -14.01 -2.72 -11.00
C ASP A 4 -14.48 -1.63 -10.00
N GLY A 5 -15.59 -0.94 -10.28
CA GLY A 5 -16.11 0.14 -9.43
C GLY A 5 -15.30 1.44 -9.51
N ASP A 6 -14.50 1.59 -10.56
CA ASP A 6 -13.61 2.74 -10.76
C ASP A 6 -14.40 3.99 -11.18
N LEU A 7 -14.05 5.13 -10.58
CA LEU A 7 -14.69 6.42 -10.78
C LEU A 7 -13.66 7.36 -11.43
N LEU A 8 -13.49 7.21 -12.73
CA LEU A 8 -12.40 7.81 -13.51
C LEU A 8 -12.21 9.32 -13.33
N ASP A 9 -13.30 10.07 -13.16
CA ASP A 9 -13.24 11.52 -12.99
C ASP A 9 -12.90 11.93 -11.55
N GLU A 10 -13.11 11.03 -10.59
CA GLU A 10 -12.87 11.29 -9.17
C GLU A 10 -11.40 11.21 -8.81
N ASP A 11 -10.56 10.58 -9.63
CA ASP A 11 -9.13 10.46 -9.37
C ASP A 11 -8.33 11.57 -10.06
N ILE A 12 -8.96 12.45 -10.85
CA ILE A 12 -8.30 13.58 -11.51
C ILE A 12 -7.58 14.47 -10.48
N ALA A 13 -6.30 14.74 -10.76
CA ALA A 13 -5.48 15.62 -9.96
C ALA A 13 -5.69 17.07 -10.41
N SER A 14 -6.32 17.87 -9.54
CA SER A 14 -6.60 19.28 -9.80
C SER A 14 -6.43 20.15 -8.55
N LEU A 15 -6.36 21.45 -8.77
CA LEU A 15 -6.38 22.51 -7.75
C LEU A 15 -7.80 23.04 -7.51
N GLU A 16 -8.82 22.32 -7.95
CA GLU A 16 -10.20 22.72 -7.75
C GLU A 16 -10.56 22.60 -6.27
N SER A 17 -11.19 23.67 -5.77
CA SER A 17 -11.71 23.70 -4.42
C SER A 17 -12.83 22.66 -4.29
N PRO A 18 -12.74 21.71 -3.33
CA PRO A 18 -13.83 20.77 -3.13
C PRO A 18 -15.10 21.53 -2.71
N PRO A 19 -16.29 21.10 -3.16
CA PRO A 19 -17.55 21.70 -2.73
C PRO A 19 -17.69 21.62 -1.20
N LEU A 20 -18.40 22.58 -0.60
CA LEU A 20 -18.49 22.71 0.87
C LEU A 20 -18.91 21.40 1.57
N ALA A 21 -19.82 20.63 0.97
CA ALA A 21 -20.29 19.35 1.49
C ALA A 21 -19.19 18.25 1.54
N ALA A 22 -18.18 18.33 0.67
CA ALA A 22 -17.03 17.44 0.70
C ALA A 22 -15.96 17.89 1.71
N ARG A 23 -16.13 19.05 2.37
CA ARG A 23 -15.20 19.57 3.40
C ARG A 23 -15.64 19.26 4.82
N SER A 24 -16.87 18.80 5.02
CA SER A 24 -17.48 18.61 6.35
C SER A 24 -17.21 17.24 6.97
N SER A 25 -16.63 16.29 6.23
CA SER A 25 -16.17 15.03 6.79
C SER A 25 -14.75 15.18 7.35
N ASP A 26 -14.50 14.59 8.52
CA ASP A 26 -13.16 14.50 9.12
C ASP A 26 -12.12 13.89 8.15
N TYR A 27 -12.59 13.12 7.16
CA TYR A 27 -11.81 12.49 6.11
C TYR A 27 -12.44 12.76 4.74
N SER A 28 -11.73 13.49 3.89
CA SER A 28 -12.20 13.88 2.55
C SER A 28 -11.14 13.59 1.50
N PHE A 29 -11.49 12.75 0.54
CA PHE A 29 -10.60 12.40 -0.56
C PHE A 29 -10.26 13.65 -1.39
N SER A 30 -11.26 14.47 -1.73
CA SER A 30 -11.04 15.71 -2.49
C SER A 30 -10.16 16.72 -1.73
N GLN A 31 -10.29 16.82 -0.41
CA GLN A 31 -9.40 17.66 0.41
C GLN A 31 -7.96 17.14 0.38
N SER A 32 -7.79 15.82 0.45
CA SER A 32 -6.48 15.16 0.43
C SER A 32 -5.78 15.38 -0.91
N LYS A 33 -6.50 15.22 -2.03
CA LYS A 33 -6.01 15.56 -3.38
C LYS A 33 -5.54 17.00 -3.49
N LEU A 34 -6.31 17.95 -2.93
CA LEU A 34 -5.95 19.36 -2.95
C LEU A 34 -4.67 19.64 -2.14
N ILE A 35 -4.54 19.07 -0.95
CA ILE A 35 -3.34 19.19 -0.12
C ILE A 35 -2.13 18.58 -0.82
N LEU A 36 -2.30 17.40 -1.42
CA LEU A 36 -1.24 16.73 -2.16
C LEU A 36 -0.73 17.60 -3.31
N ALA A 37 -1.64 18.21 -4.08
CA ALA A 37 -1.30 19.07 -5.20
C ALA A 37 -0.66 20.41 -4.77
N GLN A 38 -1.18 21.06 -3.72
CA GLN A 38 -0.78 22.41 -3.33
C GLN A 38 0.42 22.46 -2.38
N LYS A 39 0.61 21.42 -1.56
CA LYS A 39 1.59 21.44 -0.45
C LYS A 39 2.64 20.34 -0.58
N ILE A 40 2.22 19.12 -0.89
CA ILE A 40 3.14 17.97 -0.83
C ILE A 40 3.98 17.90 -2.10
N TYR A 41 3.35 17.80 -3.27
CA TYR A 41 4.03 17.62 -4.55
C TYR A 41 4.38 18.92 -5.27
N LYS A 42 4.13 20.08 -4.65
CA LYS A 42 4.41 21.40 -5.24
C LYS A 42 5.87 21.55 -5.66
N ASP A 43 6.79 21.14 -4.79
CA ASP A 43 8.24 21.28 -5.02
C ASP A 43 8.89 19.97 -5.53
N HIS A 44 8.08 18.94 -5.76
CA HIS A 44 8.50 17.68 -6.35
C HIS A 44 7.45 17.18 -7.38
N PRO A 45 7.26 17.89 -8.50
CA PRO A 45 6.21 17.55 -9.44
C PRO A 45 6.65 16.42 -10.39
N MET A 46 6.80 15.21 -9.86
CA MET A 46 7.26 14.01 -10.56
C MET A 46 6.22 12.90 -10.48
N GLY A 47 5.87 12.31 -11.62
CA GLY A 47 4.98 11.15 -11.70
C GLY A 47 5.61 9.90 -11.09
N PHE A 48 4.85 9.17 -10.30
CA PHE A 48 5.32 8.05 -9.48
C PHE A 48 5.86 6.89 -10.31
N TYR A 49 5.10 6.40 -11.29
CA TYR A 49 5.54 5.27 -12.15
C TYR A 49 6.38 5.70 -13.35
N SER A 50 6.13 6.89 -13.88
CA SER A 50 6.72 7.31 -15.16
C SER A 50 7.93 8.21 -15.03
N ALA A 51 8.18 8.75 -13.83
CA ALA A 51 9.15 9.81 -13.58
C ALA A 51 8.98 11.04 -14.49
N CYS A 52 7.81 11.24 -15.10
CA CYS A 52 7.54 12.43 -15.88
C CYS A 52 7.36 13.63 -14.96
N ARG A 53 8.01 14.74 -15.29
CA ARG A 53 7.67 16.02 -14.67
C ARG A 53 6.22 16.36 -15.01
N PHE A 54 5.50 17.00 -14.09
CA PHE A 54 4.19 17.58 -14.37
C PHE A 54 4.13 19.03 -13.93
N TYR A 55 3.11 19.75 -14.37
CA TYR A 55 2.89 21.15 -14.02
C TYR A 55 1.40 21.46 -13.95
N VAL A 56 1.07 22.63 -13.42
CA VAL A 56 -0.31 23.09 -13.33
C VAL A 56 -0.69 23.84 -14.61
N GLN A 57 -1.77 23.42 -15.26
CA GLN A 57 -2.38 24.11 -16.39
C GLN A 57 -3.88 24.21 -16.16
N GLN A 58 -4.42 25.43 -16.10
CA GLN A 58 -5.86 25.67 -15.88
C GLN A 58 -6.42 24.88 -14.69
N LYS A 59 -5.68 24.86 -13.57
CA LYS A 59 -5.96 24.08 -12.34
C LYS A 59 -5.83 22.55 -12.46
N LEU A 60 -5.60 21.99 -13.63
CA LEU A 60 -5.28 20.56 -13.79
C LEU A 60 -3.79 20.33 -13.66
N LEU A 61 -3.40 19.15 -13.15
CA LEU A 61 -2.02 18.70 -13.20
C LEU A 61 -1.80 17.94 -14.52
N VAL A 62 -0.85 18.40 -15.33
CA VAL A 62 -0.58 17.91 -16.69
C VAL A 62 0.85 17.37 -16.76
N PRO A 63 1.06 16.12 -17.23
CA PRO A 63 2.40 15.58 -17.42
C PRO A 63 3.11 16.19 -18.64
N ASP A 64 4.42 16.44 -18.49
CA ASP A 64 5.33 16.67 -19.60
C ASP A 64 5.89 15.32 -20.08
N TRP A 65 5.29 14.76 -21.13
CA TRP A 65 5.71 13.48 -21.70
C TRP A 65 7.15 13.50 -22.22
N LYS A 66 7.65 14.65 -22.67
CA LYS A 66 9.03 14.75 -23.21
C LYS A 66 10.08 14.61 -22.12
N SER A 67 9.77 15.02 -20.89
CA SER A 67 10.69 14.95 -19.75
C SER A 67 11.15 13.52 -19.42
N CYS A 68 10.30 12.53 -19.68
CA CYS A 68 10.52 11.11 -19.38
C CYS A 68 10.51 10.22 -20.63
N GLY A 69 10.11 10.74 -21.80
CA GLY A 69 9.95 9.95 -23.01
C GLY A 69 8.68 9.09 -23.05
N TYR A 70 7.63 9.51 -22.35
CA TYR A 70 6.34 8.82 -22.32
C TYR A 70 5.69 8.77 -23.70
N GLN A 71 5.10 7.63 -24.03
CA GLN A 71 4.29 7.41 -25.22
C GLN A 71 2.99 6.76 -24.80
N ALA A 72 1.86 7.32 -25.25
CA ALA A 72 0.57 6.75 -24.92
C ALA A 72 0.40 5.39 -25.62
N ARG A 73 -0.07 4.39 -24.88
CA ARG A 73 -0.22 3.01 -25.38
C ARG A 73 -1.52 2.83 -26.16
N LYS A 74 -2.64 3.34 -25.62
CA LYS A 74 -4.00 3.14 -26.12
C LYS A 74 -4.93 4.35 -25.90
N ASN A 75 -4.79 5.07 -24.78
CA ASN A 75 -5.69 6.15 -24.37
C ASN A 75 -4.92 7.48 -24.16
N PRO A 76 -4.54 8.17 -25.26
CA PRO A 76 -3.84 9.44 -25.18
C PRO A 76 -4.64 10.54 -24.48
N GLU A 77 -5.98 10.51 -24.55
CA GLU A 77 -6.82 11.52 -23.90
C GLU A 77 -6.72 11.42 -22.37
N ARG A 78 -6.74 10.22 -21.79
CA ARG A 78 -6.51 10.04 -20.35
C ARG A 78 -5.05 10.32 -19.96
N ALA A 79 -4.10 10.06 -20.85
CA ALA A 79 -2.68 10.35 -20.61
C ALA A 79 -2.34 11.86 -20.54
N LYS A 80 -3.23 12.75 -21.00
CA LYS A 80 -3.02 14.22 -20.94
C LYS A 80 -3.13 14.82 -19.54
N ARG A 81 -3.52 14.03 -18.54
CA ARG A 81 -3.72 14.49 -17.15
C ARG A 81 -3.01 13.57 -16.16
N MET A 82 -2.67 14.15 -15.02
CA MET A 82 -2.30 13.39 -13.83
C MET A 82 -3.56 12.98 -13.07
N GLU A 83 -3.51 11.81 -12.47
CA GLU A 83 -4.52 11.27 -11.56
C GLU A 83 -3.83 10.85 -10.26
N TRP A 84 -4.57 10.90 -9.14
CA TRP A 84 -4.12 10.39 -7.86
C TRP A 84 -4.38 8.90 -7.81
N GLU A 85 -3.31 8.14 -7.93
CA GLU A 85 -3.29 6.68 -7.85
C GLU A 85 -3.36 6.22 -6.40
N HIS A 86 -4.21 5.22 -6.14
CA HIS A 86 -4.25 4.48 -4.90
C HIS A 86 -3.28 3.29 -4.99
N VAL A 87 -2.08 3.43 -4.43
CA VAL A 87 -1.05 2.38 -4.49
C VAL A 87 -1.57 1.03 -3.96
N VAL A 88 -2.33 1.04 -2.86
CA VAL A 88 -3.27 -0.03 -2.49
C VAL A 88 -4.63 0.35 -3.08
N PRO A 89 -5.16 -0.35 -4.10
CA PRO A 89 -6.36 0.07 -4.82
C PRO A 89 -7.58 0.21 -3.91
N ALA A 90 -8.49 1.14 -4.24
CA ALA A 90 -9.76 1.28 -3.54
C ALA A 90 -10.56 -0.02 -3.46
N TRP A 91 -10.51 -0.82 -4.53
CA TRP A 91 -11.11 -2.15 -4.55
C TRP A 91 -10.50 -3.06 -3.46
N ALA A 92 -9.18 -3.06 -3.28
CA ALA A 92 -8.51 -3.95 -2.34
C ALA A 92 -8.95 -3.72 -0.88
N PHE A 93 -9.16 -2.47 -0.48
CA PHE A 93 -9.62 -2.14 0.87
C PHE A 93 -11.13 -1.97 1.01
N GLY A 94 -11.87 -1.90 -0.10
CA GLY A 94 -13.31 -1.62 -0.10
C GLY A 94 -14.21 -2.79 -0.47
N HIS A 95 -13.79 -3.69 -1.36
CA HIS A 95 -14.70 -4.65 -2.01
C HIS A 95 -15.43 -5.59 -1.05
N GLN A 96 -14.86 -5.88 0.12
CA GLN A 96 -15.49 -6.77 1.12
C GLN A 96 -16.48 -6.04 2.04
N LEU A 97 -16.55 -4.71 1.96
CA LEU A 97 -17.45 -3.91 2.80
C LEU A 97 -18.89 -4.01 2.28
N LYS A 98 -19.86 -4.00 3.21
CA LYS A 98 -21.29 -4.03 2.86
C LYS A 98 -21.70 -2.91 1.90
N CYS A 99 -21.20 -1.69 2.11
CA CYS A 99 -21.46 -0.56 1.23
C CYS A 99 -21.05 -0.85 -0.22
N TRP A 100 -19.94 -1.56 -0.42
CA TRP A 100 -19.43 -1.85 -1.75
C TRP A 100 -20.32 -2.86 -2.45
N GLN A 101 -20.79 -3.87 -1.72
CA GLN A 101 -21.77 -4.84 -2.21
C GLN A 101 -23.13 -4.19 -2.53
N GLN A 102 -23.45 -3.06 -1.89
CA GLN A 102 -24.73 -2.35 -2.02
C GLN A 102 -24.70 -1.20 -3.04
N GLY A 103 -23.55 -0.88 -3.65
CA GLY A 103 -23.46 0.16 -4.67
C GLY A 103 -22.05 0.64 -4.99
N GLY A 104 -21.05 -0.21 -4.81
CA GLY A 104 -19.66 0.04 -5.15
C GLY A 104 -18.98 1.16 -4.36
N ARG A 105 -17.89 1.69 -4.94
CA ARG A 105 -17.07 2.77 -4.38
C ARG A 105 -17.90 4.00 -4.02
N ALA A 106 -18.84 4.40 -4.90
CA ALA A 106 -19.72 5.55 -4.67
C ALA A 106 -20.57 5.37 -3.41
N ASN A 107 -21.22 4.22 -3.24
CA ASN A 107 -22.01 3.97 -2.03
C ASN A 107 -21.15 3.96 -0.76
N CYS A 108 -19.93 3.43 -0.83
CA CYS A 108 -19.01 3.47 0.31
C CYS A 108 -18.56 4.87 0.69
N ARG A 109 -18.38 5.77 -0.29
CA ARG A 109 -18.07 7.18 -0.02
C ARG A 109 -19.16 7.85 0.79
N ASP A 110 -20.42 7.52 0.52
CA ASP A 110 -21.55 8.15 1.23
C ASP A 110 -21.76 7.50 2.61
N HIS A 111 -21.62 6.17 2.72
CA HIS A 111 -22.13 5.42 3.86
C HIS A 111 -21.07 4.80 4.78
N SER A 112 -19.79 4.81 4.42
CA SER A 112 -18.72 4.17 5.20
C SER A 112 -17.63 5.14 5.61
N VAL A 113 -17.62 5.52 6.90
CA VAL A 113 -16.53 6.31 7.50
C VAL A 113 -15.19 5.59 7.34
N GLN A 114 -15.15 4.29 7.59
CA GLN A 114 -13.94 3.48 7.45
C GLN A 114 -13.41 3.53 6.01
N PHE A 115 -14.29 3.43 5.01
CA PHE A 115 -13.88 3.52 3.61
C PHE A 115 -13.32 4.90 3.27
N ARG A 116 -14.03 5.98 3.67
CA ARG A 116 -13.57 7.35 3.45
C ARG A 116 -12.20 7.63 4.09
N GLN A 117 -11.93 7.07 5.28
CA GLN A 117 -10.63 7.16 5.93
C GLN A 117 -9.53 6.53 5.08
N MET A 118 -9.75 5.31 4.58
CA MET A 118 -8.78 4.59 3.73
C MET A 118 -8.56 5.28 2.38
N GLU A 119 -9.64 5.76 1.76
CA GLU A 119 -9.59 6.42 0.45
C GLU A 119 -8.90 7.78 0.52
N ALA A 120 -9.10 8.53 1.60
CA ALA A 120 -8.50 9.84 1.80
C ALA A 120 -7.07 9.80 2.36
N ASP A 121 -6.53 8.62 2.68
CA ASP A 121 -5.20 8.52 3.30
C ASP A 121 -4.10 8.94 2.31
N MET A 122 -3.48 10.10 2.55
CA MET A 122 -2.47 10.68 1.70
C MET A 122 -1.21 9.83 1.58
N HIS A 123 -0.93 8.94 2.54
CA HIS A 123 0.21 8.01 2.42
C HIS A 123 0.00 7.03 1.26
N ASN A 124 -1.25 6.69 0.93
CA ASN A 124 -1.62 5.78 -0.15
C ASN A 124 -1.83 6.47 -1.51
N LEU A 125 -1.66 7.79 -1.59
CA LEU A 125 -1.94 8.58 -2.80
C LEU A 125 -0.66 9.11 -3.45
N VAL A 126 -0.49 8.80 -4.73
CA VAL A 126 0.67 9.20 -5.54
C VAL A 126 0.24 9.73 -6.92
N PRO A 127 0.99 10.65 -7.54
CA PRO A 127 0.61 11.19 -8.84
C PRO A 127 1.01 10.21 -9.95
N ALA A 128 0.05 9.77 -10.77
CA ALA A 128 0.30 8.92 -11.93
C ALA A 128 -0.28 9.54 -13.20
N ILE A 129 0.31 9.22 -14.37
CA ILE A 129 -0.33 9.55 -15.65
C ILE A 129 -1.64 8.79 -15.74
N GLY A 130 -2.73 9.46 -16.14
CA GLY A 130 -4.06 8.85 -16.07
C GLY A 130 -4.19 7.55 -16.85
N GLU A 131 -3.56 7.42 -18.02
CA GLU A 131 -3.55 6.14 -18.75
C GLU A 131 -2.84 5.03 -17.96
N LEU A 132 -1.69 5.29 -17.33
CA LEU A 132 -1.00 4.31 -16.47
C LEU A 132 -1.86 3.92 -15.27
N ASN A 133 -2.48 4.90 -14.61
CA ASN A 133 -3.42 4.65 -13.51
C ASN A 133 -4.55 3.72 -13.96
N GLY A 134 -5.09 3.97 -15.15
CA GLY A 134 -6.14 3.16 -15.76
C GLY A 134 -5.76 1.75 -16.12
N ASP A 135 -4.64 1.60 -16.79
CA ASP A 135 -4.14 0.30 -17.21
C ASP A 135 -3.70 -0.53 -15.99
N ARG A 136 -3.17 0.13 -14.94
CA ARG A 136 -2.88 -0.50 -13.64
C ARG A 136 -4.17 -0.98 -12.95
N SER A 137 -5.25 -0.20 -12.98
CA SER A 137 -6.54 -0.57 -12.38
C SER A 137 -6.39 -1.10 -10.94
N ASN A 138 -6.91 -2.28 -10.64
CA ASN A 138 -6.75 -3.01 -9.38
C ASN A 138 -5.76 -4.19 -9.50
N LEU A 139 -4.89 -4.19 -10.52
CA LEU A 139 -3.96 -5.28 -10.76
C LEU A 139 -2.95 -5.40 -9.61
N PRO A 140 -2.72 -6.61 -9.07
CA PRO A 140 -1.65 -6.84 -8.10
C PRO A 140 -0.28 -6.58 -8.71
N TYR A 141 0.63 -6.10 -7.87
CA TYR A 141 2.04 -5.98 -8.22
C TYR A 141 2.71 -7.35 -8.32
N ALA A 142 3.52 -7.54 -9.35
CA ALA A 142 4.37 -8.71 -9.55
C ALA A 142 5.56 -8.35 -10.46
N MET A 143 6.49 -9.28 -10.64
CA MET A 143 7.50 -9.19 -11.69
C MET A 143 6.90 -9.66 -13.02
N VAL A 144 7.10 -8.91 -14.10
CA VAL A 144 6.63 -9.19 -15.45
C VAL A 144 7.82 -9.58 -16.33
N ASN A 145 7.65 -10.61 -17.15
CA ASN A 145 8.71 -11.04 -18.05
C ASN A 145 8.73 -10.23 -19.34
N GLY A 146 9.94 -9.92 -19.83
CA GLY A 146 10.17 -9.42 -21.18
C GLY A 146 10.07 -7.91 -21.37
N GLU A 147 9.68 -7.16 -20.34
CA GLU A 147 9.71 -5.68 -20.28
C GLU A 147 9.37 -4.99 -21.63
N PRO A 148 8.12 -5.10 -22.13
CA PRO A 148 7.78 -4.60 -23.45
C PRO A 148 7.87 -3.08 -23.61
N ARG A 149 8.02 -2.30 -22.54
CA ARG A 149 8.14 -0.82 -22.55
C ARG A 149 6.99 -0.16 -23.30
N ALA A 150 5.77 -0.63 -23.04
CA ALA A 150 4.58 -0.23 -23.79
C ALA A 150 4.24 1.27 -23.70
N TYR A 151 4.82 1.99 -22.74
CA TYR A 151 4.60 3.42 -22.50
C TYR A 151 5.80 4.29 -22.89
N GLY A 152 6.69 3.75 -23.73
CA GLY A 152 7.92 4.42 -24.18
C GLY A 152 9.17 3.79 -23.57
N ALA A 153 10.27 3.81 -24.33
CA ALA A 153 11.51 3.08 -24.01
C ALA A 153 12.16 3.40 -22.66
N LYS A 154 11.84 4.57 -22.07
CA LYS A 154 12.39 5.04 -20.80
C LYS A 154 11.42 4.89 -19.62
N VAL A 155 10.17 4.54 -19.87
CA VAL A 155 9.16 4.37 -18.83
C VAL A 155 9.20 2.92 -18.36
N ASN A 156 9.73 2.71 -17.15
CA ASN A 156 9.91 1.38 -16.56
C ASN A 156 8.65 0.90 -15.83
N MET A 157 7.50 0.90 -16.51
CA MET A 157 6.23 0.40 -15.97
C MET A 157 5.63 -0.59 -16.95
N GLU A 158 5.36 -1.81 -16.49
CA GLU A 158 4.82 -2.87 -17.33
C GLU A 158 3.45 -3.32 -16.82
N ILE A 159 2.51 -3.52 -17.75
CA ILE A 159 1.20 -4.07 -17.47
C ILE A 159 1.01 -5.33 -18.30
N ASP A 160 0.96 -6.48 -17.62
CA ASP A 160 0.59 -7.73 -18.25
C ASP A 160 -0.92 -7.97 -18.09
N PHE A 161 -1.67 -7.57 -19.13
CA PHE A 161 -3.11 -7.77 -19.17
C PHE A 161 -3.53 -9.25 -19.22
N LYS A 162 -2.65 -10.17 -19.64
CA LYS A 162 -2.96 -11.61 -19.70
C LYS A 162 -2.88 -12.24 -18.32
N THR A 163 -1.80 -11.95 -17.58
CA THR A 163 -1.64 -12.45 -16.20
C THR A 163 -2.30 -11.56 -15.16
N ARG A 164 -2.83 -10.40 -15.58
CA ARG A 164 -3.45 -9.38 -14.72
C ARG A 164 -2.49 -8.91 -13.63
N THR A 165 -1.28 -8.51 -14.02
CA THR A 165 -0.26 -8.01 -13.10
C THR A 165 0.37 -6.72 -13.61
N ALA A 166 0.95 -5.97 -12.68
CA ALA A 166 1.71 -4.75 -12.96
C ALA A 166 3.11 -4.85 -12.35
N GLU A 167 4.14 -4.53 -13.12
CA GLU A 167 5.50 -4.31 -12.62
C GLU A 167 5.80 -2.81 -12.64
N PRO A 168 5.99 -2.19 -11.48
CA PRO A 168 6.37 -0.79 -11.36
C PRO A 168 7.88 -0.59 -11.62
N PRO A 169 8.37 0.64 -11.70
CA PRO A 169 9.80 0.85 -11.82
C PRO A 169 10.49 0.47 -10.50
N ASP A 170 11.72 0.00 -10.62
CA ASP A 170 12.55 -0.48 -9.52
C ASP A 170 12.82 0.56 -8.43
N ASN A 171 12.91 1.83 -8.83
CA ASN A 171 13.11 2.96 -7.94
C ASN A 171 11.89 3.38 -7.10
N VAL A 172 10.77 2.64 -7.18
CA VAL A 172 9.60 2.84 -6.28
C VAL A 172 9.14 1.54 -5.62
N TYR A 173 9.90 0.46 -5.76
CA TYR A 173 9.60 -0.83 -5.13
C TYR A 173 9.42 -0.69 -3.61
N GLY A 174 10.33 0.05 -2.97
CA GLY A 174 10.33 0.28 -1.54
C GLY A 174 9.13 1.11 -1.11
N ASP A 175 8.83 2.18 -1.84
CA ASP A 175 7.69 3.06 -1.58
C ASP A 175 6.38 2.25 -1.59
N ILE A 176 6.18 1.44 -2.64
CA ILE A 176 5.01 0.58 -2.77
C ILE A 176 4.93 -0.39 -1.60
N ALA A 177 6.03 -1.05 -1.25
CA ALA A 177 6.08 -2.00 -0.15
C ALA A 177 5.70 -1.34 1.20
N ARG A 178 6.30 -0.19 1.51
CA ARG A 178 6.06 0.53 2.77
C ARG A 178 4.64 1.10 2.85
N ILE A 179 4.05 1.52 1.73
CA ILE A 179 2.64 1.91 1.66
C ILE A 179 1.73 0.70 1.92
N HIS A 180 2.00 -0.47 1.34
CA HIS A 180 1.22 -1.69 1.60
C HIS A 180 1.28 -2.12 3.06
N PHE A 181 2.48 -2.12 3.65
CA PHE A 181 2.63 -2.46 5.07
C PHE A 181 1.94 -1.46 6.00
N TYR A 182 2.02 -0.16 5.70
CA TYR A 182 1.27 0.88 6.40
C TYR A 182 -0.24 0.65 6.34
N MET A 183 -0.79 0.47 5.13
CA MET A 183 -2.22 0.27 4.93
C MET A 183 -2.71 -1.02 5.61
N ARG A 184 -1.90 -2.10 5.54
CA ARG A 184 -2.14 -3.36 6.26
C ARG A 184 -2.28 -3.13 7.76
N ASP A 185 -1.32 -2.44 8.38
CA ASP A 185 -1.28 -2.33 9.84
C ASP A 185 -2.27 -1.32 10.38
N ARG A 186 -2.45 -0.20 9.67
CA ARG A 186 -3.38 0.87 10.05
C ARG A 186 -4.84 0.42 9.92
N TYR A 187 -5.18 -0.21 8.80
CA TYR A 187 -6.56 -0.57 8.47
C TYR A 187 -6.87 -2.07 8.58
N LYS A 188 -5.91 -2.85 9.09
CA LYS A 188 -6.03 -4.31 9.32
C LYS A 188 -6.32 -5.11 8.05
N LEU A 189 -5.88 -4.61 6.90
CA LEU A 189 -6.00 -5.29 5.62
C LEU A 189 -5.18 -6.60 5.64
N VAL A 190 -5.52 -7.53 4.76
CA VAL A 190 -4.81 -8.81 4.61
C VAL A 190 -3.87 -8.68 3.41
N LEU A 191 -2.62 -9.08 3.59
CA LEU A 191 -1.71 -9.34 2.48
C LEU A 191 -1.53 -10.86 2.37
N SER A 192 -1.50 -11.38 1.14
CA SER A 192 -1.18 -12.79 0.90
C SER A 192 0.28 -13.09 1.25
N SER A 193 0.63 -14.36 1.44
CA SER A 193 2.03 -14.77 1.68
C SER A 193 2.95 -14.34 0.52
N GLN A 194 2.47 -14.41 -0.72
CA GLN A 194 3.19 -13.94 -1.91
C GLN A 194 3.43 -12.43 -1.87
N GLN A 195 2.40 -11.63 -1.56
CA GLN A 195 2.53 -10.18 -1.42
C GLN A 195 3.48 -9.80 -0.29
N LEU A 196 3.37 -10.49 0.84
CA LEU A 196 4.27 -10.30 1.97
C LEU A 196 5.73 -10.56 1.59
N GLN A 197 6.02 -11.66 0.90
CA GLN A 197 7.37 -11.96 0.42
C GLN A 197 7.87 -10.92 -0.57
N LEU A 198 7.04 -10.54 -1.56
CA LEU A 198 7.38 -9.54 -2.56
C LEU A 198 7.72 -8.19 -1.92
N PHE A 199 6.81 -7.65 -1.11
CA PHE A 199 7.01 -6.34 -0.49
C PHE A 199 8.15 -6.33 0.54
N THR A 200 8.44 -7.47 1.18
CA THR A 200 9.61 -7.60 2.05
C THR A 200 10.90 -7.49 1.24
N ALA A 201 10.97 -8.16 0.09
CA ALA A 201 12.11 -8.06 -0.82
C ALA A 201 12.25 -6.62 -1.35
N TRP A 202 11.16 -6.02 -1.82
CA TRP A 202 11.13 -4.66 -2.37
C TRP A 202 11.54 -3.59 -1.36
N ASN A 203 11.03 -3.63 -0.12
CA ASN A 203 11.48 -2.74 0.97
C ASN A 203 13.00 -2.80 1.21
N ASN A 204 13.60 -3.97 1.00
CA ASN A 204 15.03 -4.19 1.25
C ASN A 204 15.91 -3.87 0.05
N LEU A 205 15.36 -3.93 -1.17
CA LEU A 205 16.04 -3.62 -2.42
C LEU A 205 16.06 -2.12 -2.69
N ASP A 206 15.00 -1.42 -2.28
CA ASP A 206 14.82 0.01 -2.47
C ASP A 206 14.63 0.72 -1.11
N PRO A 207 15.72 1.15 -0.46
CA PRO A 207 15.68 1.87 0.81
C PRO A 207 14.99 3.21 0.70
N VAL A 208 14.43 3.67 1.83
CA VAL A 208 13.82 5.00 1.94
C VAL A 208 14.77 6.09 1.47
N ASP A 209 14.33 6.88 0.49
CA ASP A 209 15.10 8.01 -0.05
C ASP A 209 14.74 9.35 0.61
N ALA A 210 15.43 10.42 0.21
CA ALA A 210 15.22 11.75 0.77
C ALA A 210 13.83 12.33 0.45
N TRP A 211 13.29 12.00 -0.73
CA TRP A 211 11.97 12.49 -1.13
C TRP A 211 10.88 11.79 -0.34
N GLU A 212 10.94 10.47 -0.17
CA GLU A 212 9.95 9.71 0.58
C GLU A 212 9.92 10.13 2.05
N GLN A 213 11.08 10.39 2.68
CA GLN A 213 11.15 10.98 4.03
C GLN A 213 10.46 12.34 4.08
N LYS A 214 10.74 13.22 3.11
CA LYS A 214 10.16 14.55 3.04
C LYS A 214 8.64 14.48 2.84
N ARG A 215 8.18 13.63 1.92
CA ARG A 215 6.76 13.37 1.66
C ARG A 215 6.06 12.88 2.92
N ASN A 216 6.64 11.90 3.62
CA ASN A 216 6.09 11.36 4.85
C ASN A 216 5.94 12.43 5.95
N GLU A 217 6.94 13.31 6.11
CA GLU A 217 6.87 14.42 7.06
C GLU A 217 5.81 15.46 6.69
N LEU A 218 5.70 15.83 5.41
CA LEU A 218 4.66 16.75 4.93
C LEU A 218 3.26 16.18 5.13
N ILE A 219 3.08 14.87 4.87
CA ILE A 219 1.82 14.18 5.14
C ILE A 219 1.54 14.13 6.63
N ARG A 220 2.54 13.83 7.48
CA ARG A 220 2.38 13.83 8.95
C ARG A 220 1.86 15.17 9.46
N GLN A 221 2.40 16.27 8.95
CA GLN A 221 1.95 17.62 9.32
C GLN A 221 0.51 17.92 8.87
N ALA A 222 0.09 17.40 7.72
CA ALA A 222 -1.23 17.69 7.14
C ALA A 222 -2.34 16.72 7.60
N GLN A 223 -2.04 15.43 7.71
CA GLN A 223 -2.96 14.36 8.09
C GLN A 223 -2.93 14.05 9.59
N GLY A 224 -1.84 14.38 10.28
CA GLY A 224 -1.66 14.13 11.70
C GLY A 224 -0.97 12.80 12.05
N ASN A 225 -0.61 11.98 11.06
CA ASN A 225 0.13 10.73 11.28
C ASN A 225 1.17 10.46 10.20
N ASP A 226 2.24 9.79 10.57
CA ASP A 226 3.29 9.32 9.67
C ASP A 226 3.03 7.88 9.19
N ASN A 227 3.85 7.44 8.24
CA ASN A 227 4.07 6.05 7.89
C ASN A 227 5.29 5.53 8.69
N PRO A 228 5.10 4.66 9.70
CA PRO A 228 6.20 4.14 10.52
C PRO A 228 7.24 3.35 9.73
N TYR A 229 6.87 2.78 8.57
CA TYR A 229 7.80 2.06 7.71
C TYR A 229 8.78 2.99 6.98
N VAL A 230 8.45 4.29 6.87
CA VAL A 230 9.34 5.33 6.37
C VAL A 230 10.13 5.95 7.51
N THR A 231 9.44 6.36 8.59
CA THR A 231 10.05 7.02 9.75
C THR A 231 11.07 6.13 10.48
N HIS A 232 10.78 4.83 10.58
CA HIS A 232 11.61 3.85 11.24
C HIS A 232 12.07 2.79 10.25
N TYR A 233 12.59 3.23 9.10
CA TYR A 233 13.07 2.34 8.07
C TYR A 233 14.05 1.32 8.62
N GLN A 234 13.77 0.06 8.29
CA GLN A 234 14.66 -1.05 8.55
C GLN A 234 14.52 -2.08 7.45
N ARG A 235 15.59 -2.85 7.25
CA ARG A 235 15.50 -4.05 6.44
C ARG A 235 14.69 -5.10 7.20
N LEU A 236 13.76 -5.72 6.51
CA LEU A 236 12.87 -6.75 7.05
C LEU A 236 13.43 -8.14 6.74
N ASP A 237 13.20 -9.11 7.62
CA ASP A 237 13.53 -10.51 7.36
C ASP A 237 12.25 -11.34 7.16
N ASN A 238 12.32 -12.39 6.34
CA ASN A 238 11.15 -13.24 6.03
C ASN A 238 10.58 -13.94 7.29
N LYS A 239 11.39 -14.14 8.34
CA LYS A 239 10.95 -14.79 9.59
C LYS A 239 10.13 -13.85 10.49
N GLN A 240 10.33 -12.54 10.39
CA GLN A 240 9.53 -11.51 11.06
C GLN A 240 8.16 -11.34 10.38
N VAL A 241 8.09 -11.64 9.09
CA VAL A 241 6.90 -11.49 8.26
C VAL A 241 5.96 -12.70 8.40
N GLU A 242 6.50 -13.90 8.50
CA GLU A 242 5.75 -15.13 8.83
C GLU A 242 5.13 -15.09 10.25
N ALA A 243 5.68 -14.29 11.18
CA ALA A 243 5.07 -14.11 12.51
C ALA A 243 3.73 -13.33 12.48
N VAL A 244 3.43 -12.65 11.37
CA VAL A 244 2.17 -11.95 11.09
C VAL A 244 1.24 -12.79 10.21
N GLU A 245 1.65 -14.00 9.81
CA GLU A 245 0.72 -14.98 9.27
C GLU A 245 -0.30 -15.26 10.38
N ARG A 246 -1.49 -14.66 10.23
CA ARG A 246 -2.68 -15.04 10.99
C ARG A 246 -2.75 -16.54 10.80
N ASP A 247 -2.45 -17.27 11.87
CA ASP A 247 -2.63 -18.71 11.88
C ASP A 247 -4.02 -18.97 11.32
N TRP A 248 -4.16 -19.90 10.38
CA TRP A 248 -5.45 -20.22 9.80
C TRP A 248 -6.51 -20.49 10.90
N ILE A 249 -6.07 -20.89 12.10
CA ILE A 249 -6.88 -21.00 13.31
C ILE A 249 -7.43 -19.64 13.79
N ASP A 250 -6.62 -18.56 13.79
CA ASP A 250 -7.06 -17.18 14.10
C ASP A 250 -8.10 -16.69 13.07
N ALA A 251 -7.85 -16.93 11.78
CA ALA A 251 -8.75 -16.51 10.70
C ALA A 251 -10.07 -17.30 10.71
N LEU A 252 -10.00 -18.62 10.90
CA LEU A 252 -11.16 -19.49 11.04
C LEU A 252 -12.02 -19.11 12.24
N TYR A 253 -11.38 -18.82 13.38
CA TYR A 253 -12.10 -18.40 14.58
C TYR A 253 -12.82 -17.06 14.38
N LEU A 254 -12.18 -16.09 13.73
CA LEU A 254 -12.81 -14.80 13.40
C LEU A 254 -14.02 -14.96 12.46
N LEU A 255 -13.94 -15.88 11.49
CA LEU A 255 -15.05 -16.19 10.59
C LEU A 255 -16.25 -16.78 11.36
N ILE A 256 -15.99 -17.74 12.26
CA ILE A 256 -17.01 -18.33 13.13
C ILE A 256 -17.61 -17.28 14.08
N PHE A 257 -16.77 -16.41 14.66
CA PHE A 257 -17.20 -15.35 15.56
C PHE A 257 -18.09 -14.30 14.87
N ASN A 258 -17.80 -13.96 13.62
CA ASN A 258 -18.60 -13.03 12.83
C ASN A 258 -19.95 -13.65 12.40
N GLN A 259 -20.02 -14.97 12.27
CA GLN A 259 -21.26 -15.71 11.98
C GLN A 259 -21.95 -16.27 13.24
N ARG A 260 -21.57 -15.82 14.45
CA ARG A 260 -22.07 -16.40 15.71
C ARG A 260 -23.59 -16.33 15.89
N SER A 261 -24.25 -15.35 15.27
CA SER A 261 -25.72 -15.20 15.33
C SER A 261 -26.46 -16.15 14.39
N SER A 262 -25.77 -16.73 13.40
CA SER A 262 -26.33 -17.68 12.42
C SER A 262 -25.91 -19.13 12.68
N LEU A 263 -25.05 -19.38 13.67
CA LEU A 263 -24.56 -20.72 14.03
C LEU A 263 -25.23 -21.22 15.31
N PRO A 264 -25.46 -22.54 15.46
CA PRO A 264 -25.88 -23.10 16.73
C PRO A 264 -24.88 -22.76 17.83
N TYR A 265 -25.37 -22.40 19.02
CA TYR A 265 -24.53 -21.95 20.15
C TYR A 265 -23.39 -22.94 20.46
N PHE A 266 -23.64 -24.25 20.38
CA PHE A 266 -22.64 -25.27 20.66
C PHE A 266 -21.46 -25.26 19.67
N VAL A 267 -21.68 -24.87 18.41
CA VAL A 267 -20.61 -24.74 17.40
C VAL A 267 -19.69 -23.58 17.77
N PHE A 268 -20.27 -22.44 18.15
CA PHE A 268 -19.52 -21.27 18.60
C PHE A 268 -18.77 -21.54 19.93
N ALA A 269 -19.42 -22.21 20.89
CA ALA A 269 -18.83 -22.58 22.16
C ALA A 269 -17.64 -23.53 21.99
N LEU A 270 -17.78 -24.57 21.15
CA LEU A 270 -16.71 -25.52 20.85
C LEU A 270 -15.53 -24.84 20.15
N ALA A 271 -15.80 -24.01 19.13
CA ALA A 271 -14.76 -23.24 18.44
C ALA A 271 -14.01 -22.31 19.41
N THR A 272 -14.71 -21.69 20.36
CA THR A 272 -14.09 -20.83 21.39
C THR A 272 -13.20 -21.61 22.34
N ILE A 273 -13.63 -22.79 22.80
CA ILE A 273 -12.80 -23.65 23.67
C ILE A 273 -11.54 -24.11 22.94
N LEU A 274 -11.67 -24.57 21.69
CA LEU A 274 -10.55 -24.99 20.86
C LEU A 274 -9.58 -23.83 20.60
N TYR A 275 -10.11 -22.64 20.32
CA TYR A 275 -9.31 -21.45 20.09
C TYR A 275 -8.54 -21.01 21.35
N LEU A 276 -9.16 -21.03 22.53
CA LEU A 276 -8.48 -20.74 23.80
C LEU A 276 -7.36 -21.77 24.10
N GLY A 277 -7.61 -23.05 23.80
CA GLY A 277 -6.60 -24.10 23.90
C GLY A 277 -5.41 -23.86 22.95
N TYR A 278 -5.71 -23.48 21.71
CA TYR A 278 -4.71 -23.11 20.72
C TYR A 278 -3.91 -21.86 21.12
N LEU A 279 -4.54 -20.80 21.65
CA LEU A 279 -3.84 -19.61 22.15
C LEU A 279 -2.87 -19.97 23.30
N LYS A 280 -3.29 -20.87 24.20
CA LYS A 280 -2.42 -21.39 25.27
C LYS A 280 -1.23 -22.17 24.71
N TYR A 281 -1.46 -23.03 23.72
CA TYR A 281 -0.40 -23.79 23.03
C TYR A 281 0.58 -22.86 22.29
N ARG A 282 0.09 -21.87 21.56
CA ARG A 282 0.91 -20.87 20.85
C ARG A 282 1.79 -20.09 21.82
N ARG A 283 1.24 -19.69 22.98
CA ARG A 283 1.99 -18.98 24.04
C ARG A 283 3.12 -19.84 24.61
N THR A 284 2.87 -21.12 24.88
CA THR A 284 3.90 -22.03 25.41
C THR A 284 4.98 -22.36 24.38
N ARG A 285 4.62 -22.56 23.11
CA ARG A 285 5.57 -22.77 22.01
C ARG A 285 6.46 -21.54 21.77
N GLY A 286 5.87 -20.34 21.77
CA GLY A 286 6.62 -19.08 21.64
C GLY A 286 7.63 -18.86 22.78
N ASN A 287 7.26 -19.22 24.02
CA ASN A 287 8.19 -19.17 25.15
C ASN A 287 9.32 -20.19 25.02
N ARG A 288 9.05 -21.39 24.52
CA ARG A 288 10.04 -22.45 24.31
C ARG A 288 11.09 -22.06 23.26
N GLN A 289 10.69 -21.42 22.16
CA GLN A 289 11.62 -20.95 21.13
C GLN A 289 12.49 -19.77 21.60
N LYS A 290 11.99 -18.91 22.50
CA LYS A 290 12.79 -17.84 23.12
C LYS A 290 13.88 -18.39 24.04
N THR A 291 13.57 -19.43 24.84
CA THR A 291 14.56 -20.07 25.72
C THR A 291 15.64 -20.85 24.96
N THR A 292 15.32 -21.50 23.84
CA THR A 292 16.35 -22.16 23.00
C THR A 292 17.28 -21.16 22.29
N LYS A 293 16.78 -19.96 21.94
CA LYS A 293 17.62 -18.89 21.35
C LYS A 293 18.54 -18.21 22.37
N LEU A 294 18.16 -18.12 23.65
CA LEU A 294 19.07 -17.61 24.69
C LEU A 294 20.24 -18.57 24.96
N ASN A 295 20.02 -19.89 24.85
CA ASN A 295 21.03 -20.92 25.13
C ASN A 295 22.02 -21.18 23.98
N THR A 296 21.84 -20.54 22.81
CA THR A 296 22.67 -20.75 21.61
C THR A 296 23.52 -19.54 21.21
N LYS A 297 23.67 -18.52 22.08
CA LYS A 297 24.69 -17.49 21.87
C LYS A 297 26.11 -18.09 22.00
N PRO A 298 26.99 -17.97 20.98
CA PRO A 298 28.35 -18.47 21.07
C PRO A 298 29.16 -17.67 22.10
N LYS A 299 29.89 -18.38 22.98
CA LYS A 299 30.89 -17.79 23.88
C LYS A 299 31.92 -17.04 23.03
N ALA A 300 32.07 -15.75 23.25
CA ALA A 300 33.12 -14.95 22.65
C ALA A 300 34.49 -15.52 23.04
N ASN A 301 35.28 -15.93 22.05
CA ASN A 301 36.68 -16.28 22.24
C ASN A 301 37.45 -15.02 22.66
N LYS A 302 38.02 -15.04 23.86
CA LYS A 302 39.01 -14.06 24.30
C LYS A 302 40.28 -14.27 23.48
N THR A 303 40.61 -13.33 22.61
CA THR A 303 41.91 -13.25 21.95
C THR A 303 42.94 -12.76 22.98
N THR A 304 43.84 -13.64 23.40
CA THR A 304 44.96 -13.31 24.28
C THR A 304 46.09 -12.74 23.43
N THR A 305 46.31 -11.43 23.51
CA THR A 305 47.50 -10.78 22.94
C THR A 305 48.47 -10.49 24.07
N THR A 306 49.62 -11.18 24.12
CA THR A 306 50.82 -10.64 24.80
C THR A 306 52.10 -11.34 24.36
N LYS A 307 52.95 -10.56 23.67
CA LYS A 307 54.43 -10.47 23.71
C LYS A 307 55.26 -11.69 24.10
N LYS A 308 56.24 -12.01 23.25
CA LYS A 308 57.61 -12.29 23.69
C LYS A 308 58.64 -11.70 22.72
N THR A 309 59.47 -10.84 23.28
CA THR A 309 60.77 -10.35 22.83
C THR A 309 61.81 -11.48 22.87
N SER A 310 62.62 -11.56 21.81
CA SER A 310 64.08 -11.78 21.75
C SER A 310 64.43 -12.38 20.40
#